data_AF-A0A977IGX8-F1
#
_entry.id   AF-A0A977IGX8-F1
#
_cell.length_a   1.000
_cell.length_b   1.000
_cell.length_c   1.000
_cell.angle_alpha   90.00
_cell.angle_beta   90.00
_cell.angle_gamma   90.00
#
_symmetry.space_group_name_H-M   'P 1'
#
loop_
_entity.id
_entity.type
_entity.pdbx_description
1 polymer ?
#
loop_
_entity_poly.entity_id
_entity_poly.type
_entity_poly.pdbx_seq_one_letter_code
_entity_poly.pdbx_strand_id
1 'polypeptide(L)'
;MVVTKEEVRHLGWLSRIELSDEELAKYTSQIEQIIAYLDKLDTIPLEKAEVIKSKKKFSELRDDVERAFGADTLGTKYRKDGFVKGPRMV
;
A
#
# COMPACT_ATOMS: atom_id res chain seq x y z
N MET A 1 17.50 -7.60 -13.24
CA MET A 1 17.39 -6.12 -13.25
C MET A 1 18.15 -5.59 -12.04
N VAL A 2 18.85 -4.45 -12.14
CA VAL A 2 19.62 -3.90 -11.01
C VAL A 2 18.75 -2.90 -10.25
N VAL A 3 18.65 -3.05 -8.94
CA VAL A 3 17.92 -2.11 -8.05
C VAL A 3 18.90 -1.08 -7.50
N THR A 4 18.59 0.20 -7.65
CA THR A 4 19.41 1.30 -7.15
C THR A 4 18.98 1.77 -5.77
N LYS A 5 19.90 2.44 -5.07
CA LYS A 5 19.62 3.09 -3.78
C LYS A 5 18.60 4.23 -3.94
N GLU A 6 18.66 4.98 -5.03
CA GLU A 6 17.69 6.05 -5.31
C GLU A 6 16.27 5.50 -5.48
N GLU A 7 16.08 4.37 -6.16
CA GLU A 7 14.77 3.73 -6.33
C GLU A 7 14.18 3.28 -5.00
N VAL A 8 14.99 2.66 -4.13
CA VAL A 8 14.53 2.25 -2.79
C VAL A 8 14.20 3.47 -1.92
N ARG A 9 15.00 4.54 -2.01
CA ARG A 9 14.71 5.80 -1.31
C ARG A 9 13.38 6.40 -1.81
N HIS A 10 13.16 6.39 -3.12
CA HIS A 10 11.93 6.89 -3.72
C HIS A 10 10.71 6.05 -3.28
N LEU A 11 10.85 4.73 -3.25
CA LEU A 11 9.81 3.82 -2.77
C LEU A 11 9.47 4.06 -1.28
N GLY A 12 10.49 4.28 -0.44
CA GLY A 12 10.31 4.69 0.95
C GLY A 12 9.49 5.98 1.07
N TRP A 13 9.83 7.00 0.28
CA TRP A 13 9.09 8.26 0.24
C TRP A 13 7.62 8.09 -0.17
N LEU A 14 7.34 7.29 -1.22
CA LEU A 14 5.98 6.96 -1.66
C LEU A 14 5.19 6.25 -0.55
N SER A 15 5.85 5.35 0.17
CA SER A 15 5.27 4.56 1.26
C SER A 15 5.20 5.29 2.59
N ARG A 16 5.68 6.54 2.67
CA ARG A 16 5.81 7.32 3.91
C ARG A 16 6.66 6.61 4.97
N ILE A 17 7.70 5.92 4.53
CA ILE A 17 8.71 5.25 5.37
C ILE A 17 10.02 6.02 5.23
N GLU A 18 10.50 6.57 6.34
CA GLU A 18 11.84 7.16 6.42
C GLU A 18 12.87 6.05 6.58
N LEU A 19 13.89 6.05 5.72
CA LEU A 19 14.93 5.01 5.68
C LEU A 19 16.28 5.63 6.00
N SER A 20 16.98 5.06 6.97
CA SER A 20 18.40 5.37 7.21
C SER A 20 19.29 4.84 6.08
N ASP A 21 20.52 5.32 5.97
CA ASP A 21 21.46 4.85 4.95
C ASP A 21 21.85 3.37 5.12
N GLU A 22 21.85 2.87 6.37
CA GLU A 22 22.08 1.47 6.71
C GLU A 22 20.92 0.58 6.23
N GLU A 23 19.69 1.00 6.50
CA GLU A 23 18.48 0.33 6.00
C GLU A 23 18.40 0.39 4.48
N LEU A 24 18.79 1.51 3.87
CA LEU A 24 18.81 1.66 2.42
C LEU A 24 19.74 0.61 1.79
N ALA A 25 20.97 0.46 2.30
CA ALA A 25 21.92 -0.54 1.80
C ALA A 25 21.38 -1.98 1.98
N LYS A 26 20.78 -2.27 3.14
CA LYS A 26 20.19 -3.58 3.42
C LYS A 26 19.00 -3.88 2.51
N TYR A 27 18.07 -2.95 2.39
CA TYR A 27 16.84 -3.14 1.64
C TYR A 27 17.07 -3.14 0.13
N THR A 28 18.04 -2.41 -0.40
CA THR A 28 18.43 -2.55 -1.82
C THR A 28 18.82 -3.99 -2.15
N SER A 29 19.68 -4.62 -1.34
CA SER A 29 20.07 -6.02 -1.58
C SER A 29 18.91 -7.00 -1.41
N GLN A 30 18.05 -6.80 -0.40
CA GLN A 30 16.91 -7.68 -0.17
C GLN A 30 15.85 -7.57 -1.27
N ILE A 31 15.54 -6.35 -1.73
CA ILE A 31 14.59 -6.12 -2.81
C ILE A 31 15.12 -6.71 -4.12
N GLU A 32 16.41 -6.56 -4.40
CA GLU A 32 17.05 -7.18 -5.57
C GLU A 32 16.89 -8.71 -5.54
N GLN A 33 17.11 -9.35 -4.39
CA GLN A 33 16.89 -10.79 -4.23
C GLN A 33 15.42 -11.20 -4.43
N ILE A 34 14.47 -10.39 -3.94
CA ILE A 34 13.03 -10.64 -4.12
C ILE A 34 12.65 -10.55 -5.60
N ILE A 35 13.12 -9.52 -6.31
CA ILE A 35 12.86 -9.36 -7.75
C ILE A 35 13.47 -10.53 -8.52
N ALA A 36 14.72 -10.87 -8.24
CA ALA A 36 15.38 -12.02 -8.86
C ALA A 36 14.64 -13.36 -8.60
N TYR A 37 13.99 -13.50 -7.45
CA TYR A 37 13.13 -14.65 -7.17
C TYR A 37 11.84 -14.63 -8.01
N LEU A 38 11.27 -13.45 -8.24
CA LEU A 38 10.06 -13.26 -9.04
C LEU A 38 10.27 -13.44 -10.54
N ASP A 39 11.51 -13.31 -11.05
CA ASP A 39 11.87 -13.61 -12.45
C ASP A 39 11.44 -15.04 -12.88
N LYS A 40 11.22 -15.96 -11.93
CA LYS A 40 10.63 -17.28 -12.19
C LYS A 40 9.25 -17.20 -12.84
N LEU A 41 8.46 -16.16 -12.54
CA LEU A 41 7.13 -15.97 -13.09
C LEU A 41 7.16 -15.66 -14.60
N ASP A 42 8.23 -15.01 -15.08
CA ASP A 42 8.41 -14.69 -16.51
C ASP A 42 8.64 -15.94 -17.37
N THR A 43 8.97 -17.08 -16.75
CA THR A 43 9.14 -18.37 -17.44
C THR A 43 7.82 -19.07 -17.76
N ILE A 44 6.70 -18.56 -17.24
CA ILE A 44 5.38 -19.17 -17.39
C ILE A 44 4.69 -18.57 -18.64
N PRO A 45 4.26 -19.38 -19.63
CA PRO A 45 3.53 -18.88 -20.79
C PRO A 45 2.13 -18.40 -20.38
N LEU A 46 1.78 -17.16 -20.72
CA LEU A 46 0.54 -16.48 -20.30
C LEU A 46 -0.40 -16.13 -21.46
N GLU A 47 -0.12 -16.56 -22.70
CA GLU A 47 -0.82 -16.08 -23.92
C GLU A 47 -2.33 -16.36 -23.92
N LYS A 48 -2.80 -17.30 -23.10
CA LYS A 48 -4.21 -17.68 -22.96
C LYS A 48 -4.76 -17.45 -21.55
N ALA A 49 -3.97 -16.87 -20.64
CA ALA A 49 -4.39 -16.66 -19.26
C ALA A 49 -5.18 -15.35 -19.13
N GLU A 50 -6.44 -15.44 -18.70
CA GLU A 50 -7.20 -14.26 -18.32
C GLU A 50 -6.80 -13.79 -16.91
N VAL A 51 -6.72 -12.47 -16.72
CA VAL A 51 -6.49 -11.89 -15.39
C VAL A 51 -7.68 -12.19 -14.49
N ILE A 52 -7.41 -12.81 -13.34
CA ILE A 52 -8.44 -13.10 -12.34
C ILE A 52 -8.95 -11.78 -11.75
N LYS A 53 -10.23 -11.49 -11.97
CA LYS A 53 -10.93 -10.34 -11.38
C LYS A 53 -12.08 -10.83 -10.53
N SER A 54 -12.24 -10.27 -9.35
CA SER A 54 -13.45 -10.50 -8.55
C SER A 54 -14.64 -9.88 -9.26
N LYS A 55 -15.67 -10.69 -9.54
CA LYS A 55 -16.95 -10.22 -10.09
C LYS A 55 -17.96 -10.15 -8.94
N LYS A 56 -18.67 -9.02 -8.86
CA LYS A 56 -19.80 -8.84 -7.93
C LYS A 56 -21.11 -8.93 -8.69
N LYS A 57 -22.11 -9.59 -8.09
CA LYS A 57 -23.48 -9.60 -8.64
C LYS A 57 -24.18 -8.30 -8.25
N PHE A 58 -25.16 -7.88 -9.05
CA PHE A 58 -25.98 -6.71 -8.72
C PHE A 58 -26.70 -6.87 -7.37
N SER A 59 -27.11 -8.10 -7.03
CA SER A 59 -27.72 -8.43 -5.74
C SER A 59 -26.79 -8.31 -4.52
N GLU A 60 -25.48 -8.11 -4.72
CA GLU A 60 -24.50 -7.93 -3.64
C GLU A 60 -24.16 -6.45 -3.39
N LEU A 61 -24.79 -5.54 -4.14
CA LEU A 61 -24.61 -4.12 -3.94
C LEU A 61 -25.27 -3.67 -2.62
N ARG A 62 -24.73 -2.59 -2.05
CA ARG A 62 -25.28 -1.99 -0.84
C ARG A 62 -26.61 -1.30 -1.17
N ASP A 63 -27.62 -1.53 -0.33
CA ASP A 63 -28.89 -0.79 -0.37
C ASP A 63 -28.69 0.70 -0.07
N ASP A 64 -29.45 1.56 -0.73
CA ASP A 64 -29.39 3.01 -0.53
C ASP A 64 -30.23 3.48 0.67
N VAL A 65 -29.83 3.03 1.86
CA VAL A 65 -30.47 3.37 3.14
C VAL A 65 -29.42 3.97 4.08
N GLU A 66 -29.74 5.06 4.76
CA GLU A 66 -28.82 5.66 5.72
C GLU A 66 -28.55 4.74 6.91
N ARG A 67 -27.30 4.72 7.36
CA ARG A 67 -26.88 4.01 8.58
C ARG A 67 -26.02 4.95 9.40
N ALA A 68 -26.53 5.38 10.55
CA ALA A 68 -25.80 6.26 11.45
C ALA A 68 -24.63 5.49 12.12
N PHE A 69 -23.50 6.16 12.31
CA PHE A 69 -22.43 5.64 13.15
C PHE A 69 -22.87 5.73 14.62
N GLY A 70 -22.79 4.61 15.36
CA GLY A 70 -23.10 4.58 16.79
C GLY A 70 -21.91 5.08 17.62
N ALA A 71 -22.13 6.13 18.41
CA ALA A 71 -21.19 6.70 19.37
C ALA A 71 -19.92 7.37 18.77
N ASP A 72 -18.98 7.69 19.65
CA ASP A 72 -17.74 8.40 19.36
C ASP A 72 -16.86 7.66 18.34
N THR A 73 -16.86 8.16 17.11
CA THR A 73 -16.21 7.52 15.95
C THR A 73 -14.71 7.77 15.86
N LEU A 74 -14.17 8.71 16.62
CA LEU A 74 -12.80 9.16 16.44
C LEU A 74 -11.84 8.32 17.28
N GLY A 75 -11.41 7.13 16.87
CA GLY A 75 -10.54 6.22 17.67
C GLY A 75 -9.15 6.73 18.14
N THR A 76 -8.86 8.03 18.15
CA THR A 76 -7.57 8.64 18.49
C THR A 76 -7.61 9.47 19.76
N LYS A 77 -6.49 9.55 20.49
CA LYS A 77 -6.29 10.50 21.61
C LYS A 77 -6.03 11.94 21.16
N TYR A 78 -5.66 12.15 19.89
CA TYR A 78 -5.35 13.47 19.35
C TYR A 78 -6.61 14.13 18.83
N ARG A 79 -7.35 14.80 19.72
CA ARG A 79 -8.59 15.47 19.36
C ARG A 79 -8.67 16.88 19.92
N LYS A 80 -9.43 17.73 19.23
CA LYS A 80 -9.76 19.09 19.67
C LYS A 80 -11.07 19.52 19.01
N ASP A 81 -12.02 20.02 19.78
CA ASP A 81 -13.28 20.61 19.30
C ASP A 81 -14.08 19.71 18.32
N GLY A 82 -14.04 18.39 18.51
CA GLY A 82 -14.72 17.43 17.62
C GLY A 82 -13.94 17.01 16.38
N PHE A 83 -12.68 17.46 16.22
CA PHE A 83 -11.80 17.13 15.10
C PHE A 83 -10.62 16.26 15.53
N VAL A 84 -10.08 15.49 14.58
CA VAL A 84 -8.75 14.87 14.72
C VAL A 84 -7.69 15.96 14.61
N LYS A 85 -6.88 16.09 15.66
CA LYS A 85 -5.80 17.06 15.72
C LYS A 85 -4.56 16.47 15.04
N GLY A 86 -4.04 17.16 14.02
CA GLY A 86 -2.81 16.81 13.34
C GLY A 86 -1.90 18.02 13.12
N PRO A 87 -0.68 17.81 12.59
CA PRO A 87 0.17 18.89 12.11
C PRO A 87 -0.55 19.74 11.07
N ARG A 88 -0.27 21.05 11.06
CA ARG A 88 -0.81 21.94 10.03
C ARG A 88 -0.16 21.59 8.69
N MET A 89 -0.98 21.32 7.68
CA MET A 89 -0.49 21.20 6.30
C MET A 89 -0.02 22.58 5.83
N VAL A 90 1.16 22.62 5.23
CA VAL A 90 1.81 23.80 4.64
C VAL A 90 1.80 23.67 3.13
#